data_AF-A0A940C3E5-F1
#
_entry.id   AF-A0A940C3E5-F1
#
_cell.length_a   1.000
_cell.length_b   1.000
_cell.length_c   1.000
_cell.angle_alpha   90.00
_cell.angle_beta   90.00
_cell.angle_gamma   90.00
#
_symmetry.space_group_name_H-M   'P 1'
#
loop_
_entity.id
_entity.type
_entity.pdbx_description
1 polymer ?
#
loop_
_entity_poly.entity_id
_entity_poly.type
_entity_poly.pdbx_seq_one_letter_code
_entity_poly.pdbx_strand_id
1 'polypeptide(L)'
;MRKILSLIMLSLILVFAGCGNKEPENPTPVIDDAGEDEKDETADSDTLVKYQLILDYGFVSDENTYAEGDKVEVHYNILATDTDYSFYTDSEDVELKQKYDEKKGYVITFTMPAHDVALHVNSENTMEYYYPGGIDDVPADAWEELLKYVGSRSQLMGTVPINVCMADVTEDGYEDICATFFTGSGIVTRMIVIYDMEKHRGYTLSHRGTYDYVIEDIEDGILLVRRIDYYNEEPDVTGTVVISSGYPIFIEDIDMLKQGLSYKTISMFGYCAEELLPGETSSGDYLSSMDFYYVKEMLYKVSGIFYGTDMAEEEVSYGPDYEPETLPTSLRRMPYDEWVYLIEEVFMEEDSDNLFANLDDKFQGELAVYYSPDDDYIYLEQGAIGDIIEWNLEAISQEGSRYVLTYDVFGFEWLWTAEVTIEEADNTYGYSLVSIEITDEAEDVDWAR
;
A
#
# COMPACT_ATOMS: atom_id res chain seq x y z
N MET A 1 -23.99 0.35 35.33
CA MET A 1 -22.82 -0.53 35.54
C MET A 1 -22.03 -0.44 34.25
N ARG A 2 -21.06 0.47 34.06
CA ARG A 2 -19.80 0.67 34.82
C ARG A 2 -19.07 -0.65 35.03
N LYS A 3 -17.85 -0.75 34.47
CA LYS A 3 -16.95 -1.92 34.32
C LYS A 3 -17.42 -2.79 33.14
N ILE A 4 -16.74 -2.82 32.00
CA ILE A 4 -15.41 -3.41 31.77
C ILE A 4 -14.81 -2.75 30.52
N LEU A 5 -13.85 -1.85 30.71
CA LEU A 5 -12.99 -1.29 29.65
C LEU A 5 -11.66 -0.98 30.34
N SER A 6 -10.90 -2.03 30.60
CA SER A 6 -9.54 -1.99 31.11
C SER A 6 -8.97 -3.40 30.99
N LEU A 7 -8.69 -3.86 29.77
CA LEU A 7 -7.93 -5.09 29.54
C LEU A 7 -7.43 -5.27 28.09
N ILE A 8 -6.88 -4.25 27.44
CA ILE A 8 -6.06 -4.43 26.20
C ILE A 8 -4.89 -3.42 26.18
N MET A 9 -4.11 -3.37 27.25
CA MET A 9 -2.82 -2.66 27.30
C MET A 9 -1.91 -3.39 28.29
N LEU A 10 -1.61 -4.65 27.97
CA LEU A 10 -0.54 -5.40 28.63
C LEU A 10 -0.05 -6.54 27.73
N SER A 11 0.51 -6.20 26.57
CA SER A 11 1.25 -7.16 25.76
C SER A 11 2.22 -6.45 24.83
N LEU A 12 3.28 -5.85 25.40
CA LEU A 12 4.53 -5.65 24.67
C LEU A 12 5.73 -5.41 25.62
N ILE A 13 5.99 -6.35 26.53
CA ILE A 13 7.33 -6.51 27.15
C ILE A 13 7.62 -8.00 27.25
N LEU A 14 8.23 -8.57 26.21
CA LEU A 14 9.11 -9.76 26.25
C LEU A 14 9.50 -10.11 24.81
N VAL A 15 10.69 -9.70 24.37
CA VAL A 15 11.74 -10.53 23.74
C VAL A 15 12.96 -9.62 23.60
N PHE A 16 13.93 -9.77 24.51
CA PHE A 16 15.35 -9.94 24.19
C PHE A 16 16.08 -10.28 25.50
N ALA A 17 16.12 -11.58 25.78
CA ALA A 17 17.07 -12.16 26.70
C ALA A 17 17.76 -13.31 25.97
N GLY A 18 19.10 -13.30 25.98
CA GLY A 18 19.89 -14.53 25.87
C GLY A 18 21.04 -14.52 24.85
N CYS A 19 22.21 -14.02 25.26
CA CYS A 19 23.55 -14.61 25.14
C CYS A 19 24.57 -13.52 25.53
N GLY A 20 25.50 -13.63 26.47
CA GLY A 20 25.97 -14.69 27.35
C GLY A 20 27.39 -14.32 27.81
N ASN A 21 27.62 -14.39 29.13
CA ASN A 21 28.90 -14.56 29.84
C ASN A 21 29.91 -13.39 29.92
N LYS A 22 30.02 -12.79 31.12
CA LYS A 22 31.01 -13.19 32.16
C LYS A 22 30.81 -12.41 33.47
N GLU A 23 30.46 -13.13 34.53
CA GLU A 23 30.65 -12.78 35.95
C GLU A 23 32.12 -13.08 36.39
N PRO A 24 32.54 -12.83 37.65
CA PRO A 24 32.29 -11.69 38.55
C PRO A 24 33.59 -11.28 39.30
N GLU A 25 33.63 -10.14 40.01
CA GLU A 25 34.38 -10.06 41.27
C GLU A 25 33.67 -9.14 42.27
N ASN A 26 33.19 -9.75 43.35
CA ASN A 26 32.91 -9.08 44.63
C ASN A 26 34.17 -9.21 45.50
N PRO A 27 34.45 -8.23 46.37
CA PRO A 27 34.50 -8.61 47.77
C PRO A 27 33.77 -7.63 48.71
N THR A 28 32.83 -8.23 49.44
CA THR A 28 32.46 -8.12 50.87
C THR A 28 32.68 -6.85 51.72
N PRO A 29 31.81 -6.65 52.73
CA PRO A 29 31.73 -5.45 53.57
C PRO A 29 32.71 -5.48 54.74
N VAL A 30 33.04 -4.30 55.27
CA VAL A 30 33.74 -4.14 56.55
C VAL A 30 32.79 -3.45 57.54
N ILE A 31 32.49 -4.18 58.62
CA ILE A 31 32.01 -3.68 59.91
C ILE A 31 33.17 -3.87 60.88
N ASP A 32 33.46 -2.84 61.68
CA ASP A 32 34.11 -2.84 63.00
C ASP A 32 34.20 -1.36 63.44
N ASP A 33 34.15 -0.92 64.69
CA ASP A 33 33.53 -1.36 65.94
C ASP A 33 33.71 -0.14 66.90
N ALA A 34 32.87 -0.08 67.93
CA ALA A 34 32.82 0.76 69.15
C ALA A 34 33.83 1.91 69.42
N GLY A 35 33.28 3.03 69.91
CA GLY A 35 33.96 4.03 70.74
C GLY A 35 32.96 4.96 71.43
N GLU A 36 32.72 4.72 72.73
CA GLU A 36 31.93 5.56 73.64
C GLU A 36 32.59 6.93 73.89
N ASP A 37 31.79 8.01 73.94
CA ASP A 37 31.86 9.01 75.02
C ASP A 37 30.60 9.90 75.04
N GLU A 38 30.20 10.26 76.26
CA GLU A 38 28.92 10.83 76.71
C GLU A 38 28.75 12.36 76.49
N LYS A 39 27.48 12.79 76.37
CA LYS A 39 26.89 14.16 76.53
C LYS A 39 27.11 15.13 75.35
N ASP A 40 26.10 15.79 74.79
CA ASP A 40 25.05 16.57 75.47
C ASP A 40 23.82 16.71 74.54
N GLU A 41 22.63 16.80 75.14
CA GLU A 41 21.37 17.09 74.45
C GLU A 41 21.35 18.54 73.98
N THR A 42 21.23 18.77 72.67
CA THR A 42 20.44 19.88 72.13
C THR A 42 19.66 19.40 70.93
N ALA A 43 18.36 19.20 71.13
CA ALA A 43 17.37 19.15 70.07
C ALA A 43 17.40 20.46 69.27
N ASP A 44 17.43 20.33 67.94
CA ASP A 44 16.70 21.11 66.92
C ASP A 44 17.53 21.27 65.63
N SER A 45 17.12 20.56 64.58
CA SER A 45 17.16 21.07 63.20
C SER A 45 16.31 20.18 62.30
N ASP A 46 15.10 20.67 61.99
CA ASP A 46 14.27 20.35 60.81
C ASP A 46 14.82 19.27 59.86
N THR A 47 14.33 18.04 59.98
CA THR A 47 14.20 17.19 58.79
C THR A 47 13.02 17.71 57.99
N LEU A 48 13.27 18.67 57.09
CA LEU A 48 12.30 19.12 56.10
C LEU A 48 11.81 17.89 55.32
N VAL A 49 10.51 17.59 55.44
CA VAL A 49 9.86 16.55 54.66
C VAL A 49 9.98 16.93 53.19
N LYS A 50 10.52 16.02 52.37
CA LYS A 50 10.60 16.18 50.92
C LYS A 50 9.56 15.30 50.24
N TYR A 51 8.93 15.85 49.22
CA TYR A 51 7.90 15.24 48.38
C TYR A 51 8.47 14.96 46.99
N GLN A 52 7.96 13.92 46.34
CA GLN A 52 8.43 13.48 45.02
C GLN A 52 7.77 14.26 43.90
N LEU A 53 8.59 14.57 42.88
CA LEU A 53 8.12 15.02 41.58
C LEU A 53 8.19 13.85 40.60
N ILE A 54 7.03 13.43 40.12
CA ILE A 54 6.88 12.35 39.13
C ILE A 54 6.64 13.01 37.77
N LEU A 55 7.40 12.60 36.76
CA LEU A 55 7.40 13.24 35.45
C LEU A 55 7.09 12.20 34.36
N ASP A 56 6.17 12.55 33.46
CA ASP A 56 6.00 11.82 32.21
C ASP A 56 7.24 11.96 31.29
N TYR A 57 7.28 11.14 30.24
CA TYR A 57 8.35 11.16 29.25
C TYR A 57 8.46 12.53 28.57
N GLY A 58 9.71 13.03 28.43
CA GLY A 58 10.01 14.31 27.76
C GLY A 58 10.17 15.51 28.68
N PHE A 59 9.82 15.38 29.97
CA PHE A 59 10.14 16.39 30.98
C PHE A 59 11.57 16.21 31.53
N VAL A 60 12.20 17.35 31.84
CA VAL A 60 13.53 17.44 32.44
C VAL A 60 13.46 18.38 33.64
N SER A 61 13.94 17.94 34.80
CA SER A 61 14.08 18.77 35.99
C SER A 61 15.45 18.57 36.63
N ASP A 62 15.94 19.59 37.33
CA ASP A 62 17.23 19.54 38.04
C ASP A 62 17.16 18.66 39.30
N GLU A 63 15.99 18.56 39.92
CA GLU A 63 15.73 17.73 41.11
C GLU A 63 14.43 16.95 40.94
N ASN A 64 14.29 15.85 41.66
CA ASN A 64 13.08 15.02 41.67
C ASN A 64 12.42 14.95 43.06
N THR A 65 12.90 15.74 44.03
CA THR A 65 12.34 15.84 45.36
C THR A 65 12.45 17.26 45.92
N TYR A 66 11.37 17.79 46.48
CA TYR A 66 11.26 19.18 46.92
C TYR A 66 10.60 19.29 48.29
N ALA A 67 10.92 20.29 49.09
CA ALA A 67 10.18 20.61 50.30
C ALA A 67 8.90 21.41 49.97
N GLU A 68 7.91 21.38 50.86
CA GLU A 68 6.71 22.21 50.71
C GLU A 68 7.09 23.70 50.57
N GLY A 69 6.52 24.39 49.59
CA GLY A 69 6.78 25.79 49.30
C GLY A 69 7.97 26.04 48.38
N ASP A 70 8.75 25.01 48.03
CA ASP A 70 9.84 25.14 47.06
C ASP A 70 9.29 25.50 45.67
N LYS A 71 10.07 26.30 44.94
CA LYS A 71 9.76 26.61 43.54
C LYS A 71 10.31 25.51 42.65
N VAL A 72 9.42 24.85 41.94
CA VAL A 72 9.77 23.82 40.98
C VAL A 72 9.85 24.43 39.59
N GLU A 73 10.89 24.09 38.83
CA GLU A 73 11.03 24.40 37.41
C GLU A 73 11.29 23.10 36.63
N VAL A 74 10.48 22.85 35.61
CA VAL A 74 10.57 21.67 34.73
C VAL A 74 10.51 22.13 33.28
N HIS A 75 11.33 21.53 32.42
CA HIS A 75 11.35 21.84 30.98
C HIS A 75 10.80 20.66 30.20
N TYR A 76 10.05 20.93 29.14
CA TYR A 76 9.59 19.92 28.19
C TYR A 76 10.19 20.25 26.81
N ASN A 77 11.02 19.34 26.29
CA ASN A 77 11.89 19.59 25.13
C ASN A 77 11.60 18.70 23.92
N ILE A 78 10.58 17.85 23.98
CA ILE A 78 10.15 17.03 22.84
C ILE A 78 9.06 17.80 22.09
N LEU A 79 9.49 18.64 21.14
CA LEU A 79 8.61 19.52 20.38
C LEU A 79 8.48 19.05 18.93
N ALA A 80 7.25 18.98 18.45
CA ALA A 80 6.89 18.86 17.04
C ALA A 80 6.26 20.18 16.56
N THR A 81 6.46 20.51 15.28
CA THR A 81 6.03 21.80 14.69
C THR A 81 4.53 21.88 14.45
N ASP A 82 3.85 20.75 14.49
CA ASP A 82 2.46 20.49 14.12
C ASP A 82 1.69 19.85 15.28
N THR A 83 2.01 20.24 16.51
CA THR A 83 1.41 19.64 17.71
C THR A 83 1.15 20.71 18.77
N ASP A 84 -0.07 20.75 19.30
CA ASP A 84 -0.42 21.53 20.48
C ASP A 84 -0.16 20.70 21.74
N TYR A 85 0.45 21.33 22.74
CA TYR A 85 0.78 20.72 24.02
C TYR A 85 -0.02 21.34 25.16
N SER A 86 -0.59 20.48 26.00
CA SER A 86 -1.24 20.86 27.25
C SER A 86 -0.59 20.15 28.44
N PHE A 87 -0.35 20.89 29.51
CA PHE A 87 0.33 20.41 30.71
C PHE A 87 -0.60 20.46 31.90
N TYR A 88 -0.63 19.40 32.70
CA TYR A 88 -1.49 19.32 33.87
C TYR A 88 -0.86 18.48 34.97
N THR A 89 -1.35 18.63 36.20
CA THR A 89 -0.94 17.77 37.31
C THR A 89 -2.11 16.89 37.76
N ASP A 90 -1.80 15.87 38.54
CA ASP A 90 -2.78 15.05 39.26
C ASP A 90 -3.43 15.77 40.46
N SER A 91 -2.99 17.00 40.75
CA SER A 91 -3.26 17.73 41.97
C SER A 91 -4.03 19.04 41.68
N GLU A 92 -5.25 19.16 42.22
CA GLU A 92 -6.11 20.33 41.97
C GLU A 92 -5.64 21.63 42.64
N ASP A 93 -4.76 21.53 43.64
CA ASP A 93 -4.20 22.64 44.41
C ASP A 93 -2.88 23.18 43.85
N VAL A 94 -2.38 22.60 42.74
CA VAL A 94 -1.17 23.03 42.05
C VAL A 94 -1.53 23.92 40.85
N GLU A 95 -1.21 25.21 40.95
CA GLU A 95 -1.34 26.15 39.83
C GLU A 95 -0.07 26.16 38.97
N LEU A 96 -0.15 25.62 37.76
CA LEU A 96 0.94 25.62 36.80
C LEU A 96 1.07 26.97 36.09
N LYS A 97 2.31 27.43 35.94
CA LYS A 97 2.66 28.57 35.09
C LYS A 97 3.60 28.11 33.99
N GLN A 98 3.20 28.35 32.74
CA GLN A 98 4.00 27.99 31.57
C GLN A 98 4.50 29.22 30.82
N LYS A 99 5.70 29.10 30.25
CA LYS A 99 6.25 30.01 29.25
C LYS A 99 7.02 29.20 28.20
N TYR A 100 7.21 29.78 27.03
CA TYR A 100 8.03 29.18 25.98
C TYR A 100 9.43 29.80 25.95
N ASP A 101 10.46 28.97 25.80
CA ASP A 101 11.86 29.36 25.61
C ASP A 101 12.42 28.64 24.38
N GLU A 102 13.04 29.39 23.46
CA GLU A 102 13.54 28.85 22.19
C GLU A 102 14.60 27.74 22.32
N LYS A 103 15.30 27.66 23.46
CA LYS A 103 16.35 26.65 23.70
C LYS A 103 15.89 25.51 24.60
N LYS A 104 14.97 25.79 25.52
CA LYS A 104 14.51 24.84 26.55
C LYS A 104 13.12 24.26 26.29
N GLY A 105 12.40 24.78 25.29
CA GLY A 105 11.02 24.42 25.00
C GLY A 105 10.04 25.02 26.01
N TYR A 106 9.03 24.26 26.43
CA TYR A 106 8.09 24.73 27.45
C TYR A 106 8.76 24.70 28.83
N VAL A 107 8.73 25.82 29.53
CA VAL A 107 9.19 25.93 30.92
C VAL A 107 7.97 26.04 31.82
N ILE A 108 7.74 24.99 32.61
CA ILE A 108 6.65 24.85 33.57
C ILE A 108 7.17 25.15 34.97
N THR A 109 6.46 25.98 35.71
CA THR A 109 6.80 26.36 37.08
C THR A 109 5.60 26.27 38.00
N PHE A 110 5.81 25.80 39.22
CA PHE A 110 4.79 25.75 40.27
C PHE A 110 5.44 25.75 41.66
N THR A 111 4.63 25.80 42.71
CA THR A 111 5.08 25.71 44.11
C THR A 111 4.75 24.32 44.64
N MET A 112 5.73 23.62 45.20
CA MET A 112 5.55 22.25 45.68
C MET A 112 4.54 22.22 46.86
N PRO A 113 3.47 21.42 46.78
CA PRO A 113 2.52 21.25 47.89
C PRO A 113 3.05 20.25 48.93
N ALA A 114 2.28 20.04 50.00
CA ALA A 114 2.60 19.08 51.06
C ALA A 114 2.29 17.61 50.69
N HIS A 115 2.50 17.23 49.43
CA HIS A 115 2.36 15.88 48.90
C HIS A 115 3.12 15.74 47.58
N ASP A 116 3.28 14.50 47.12
CA ASP A 116 3.89 14.19 45.82
C ASP A 116 3.02 14.75 44.68
N VAL A 117 3.65 15.13 43.57
CA VAL A 117 2.98 15.69 42.39
C VAL A 117 3.42 14.94 41.15
N ALA A 118 2.46 14.52 40.32
CA ALA A 118 2.72 14.01 38.98
C ALA A 118 2.43 15.09 37.94
N LEU A 119 3.40 15.37 37.05
CA LEU A 119 3.26 16.29 35.94
C LEU A 119 3.10 15.51 34.63
N HIS A 120 2.03 15.82 33.92
CA HIS A 120 1.61 15.14 32.71
C HIS A 120 1.58 16.09 31.51
N VAL A 121 1.71 15.50 30.33
CA VAL A 121 1.56 16.18 29.03
C VAL A 121 0.51 15.46 28.19
N ASN A 122 -0.36 16.23 27.53
CA ASN A 122 -1.18 15.77 26.43
C ASN A 122 -0.77 16.53 25.16
N SER A 123 -0.67 15.81 24.06
CA SER A 123 -0.21 16.32 22.77
C SER A 123 -1.23 16.00 21.68
N GLU A 124 -1.68 17.01 20.95
CA GLU A 124 -2.68 16.90 19.88
C GLU A 124 -2.08 17.39 18.56
N ASN A 125 -2.17 16.60 17.50
CA ASN A 125 -1.71 17.02 16.17
C ASN A 125 -2.62 18.14 15.62
N THR A 126 -2.02 19.21 15.13
CA THR A 126 -2.70 20.44 14.68
C THR A 126 -2.58 20.71 13.18
N MET A 127 -2.10 19.76 12.37
CA MET A 127 -2.13 19.91 10.91
C MET A 127 -3.56 20.21 10.43
N GLU A 128 -3.74 21.35 9.75
CA GLU A 128 -5.00 21.70 9.08
C GLU A 128 -5.10 20.85 7.80
N TYR A 129 -6.07 19.93 7.80
CA TYR A 129 -6.25 18.95 6.74
C TYR A 129 -6.88 19.58 5.49
N TYR A 130 -6.22 19.44 4.35
CA TYR A 130 -6.83 19.74 3.05
C TYR A 130 -7.48 18.45 2.51
N TYR A 131 -8.81 18.46 2.41
CA TYR A 131 -9.60 17.39 1.81
C TYR A 131 -10.24 17.92 0.52
N PRO A 132 -9.62 17.72 -0.66
CA PRO A 132 -10.32 17.92 -1.92
C PRO A 132 -11.36 16.79 -2.04
N GLY A 133 -12.61 17.07 -1.66
CA GLY A 133 -13.72 16.11 -1.66
C GLY A 133 -14.39 15.89 -0.30
N GLY A 134 -13.71 16.19 0.81
CA GLY A 134 -14.25 16.07 2.16
C GLY A 134 -14.32 14.62 2.68
N ILE A 135 -13.79 14.39 3.88
CA ILE A 135 -13.93 13.09 4.60
C ILE A 135 -15.40 12.72 4.89
N ASP A 136 -16.30 13.71 4.82
CA ASP A 136 -17.73 13.54 5.09
C ASP A 136 -18.45 12.67 4.06
N ASP A 137 -17.88 12.51 2.85
CA ASP A 137 -18.44 11.68 1.79
C ASP A 137 -18.04 10.19 1.93
N VAL A 138 -17.10 9.87 2.83
CA VAL A 138 -16.66 8.50 3.08
C VAL A 138 -17.55 7.81 4.14
N PRO A 139 -18.14 6.64 3.85
CA PRO A 139 -18.87 5.86 4.85
C PRO A 139 -18.02 5.52 6.07
N ALA A 140 -18.56 5.69 7.28
CA ALA A 140 -17.79 5.56 8.52
C ALA A 140 -17.23 4.15 8.77
N ASP A 141 -17.97 3.12 8.36
CA ASP A 141 -17.54 1.73 8.38
C ASP A 141 -16.41 1.47 7.38
N ALA A 142 -16.54 1.96 6.15
CA ALA A 142 -15.49 1.86 5.15
C ALA A 142 -14.20 2.59 5.57
N TRP A 143 -14.34 3.74 6.24
CA TRP A 143 -13.20 4.46 6.83
C TRP A 143 -12.49 3.64 7.91
N GLU A 144 -13.23 2.97 8.79
CA GLU A 144 -12.66 2.09 9.82
C GLU A 144 -11.89 0.91 9.18
N GLU A 145 -12.42 0.34 8.10
CA GLU A 145 -11.76 -0.72 7.37
C GLU A 145 -10.48 -0.27 6.67
N LEU A 146 -10.49 0.90 6.01
CA LEU A 146 -9.29 1.53 5.47
C LEU A 146 -8.22 1.71 6.57
N LEU A 147 -8.60 2.26 7.72
CA LEU A 147 -7.67 2.43 8.85
C LEU A 147 -7.13 1.10 9.37
N LYS A 148 -7.94 0.03 9.36
CA LYS A 148 -7.49 -1.32 9.71
C LYS A 148 -6.50 -1.86 8.67
N TYR A 149 -6.77 -1.68 7.38
CA TYR A 149 -5.84 -2.03 6.30
C TYR A 149 -4.50 -1.31 6.47
N VAL A 150 -4.52 0.01 6.62
CA VAL A 150 -3.36 0.87 6.89
C VAL A 150 -2.62 0.41 8.15
N GLY A 151 -3.33 0.19 9.26
CA GLY A 151 -2.76 -0.23 10.54
C GLY A 151 -2.10 -1.61 10.49
N SER A 152 -2.53 -2.49 9.59
CA SER A 152 -1.91 -3.81 9.38
C SER A 152 -0.59 -3.74 8.59
N ARG A 153 -0.34 -2.63 7.87
CA ARG A 153 0.85 -2.43 7.05
C ARG A 153 1.92 -1.67 7.84
N SER A 154 3.04 -2.32 8.13
CA SER A 154 4.15 -1.73 8.87
C SER A 154 4.70 -0.43 8.26
N GLN A 155 4.59 -0.26 6.93
CA GLN A 155 5.00 0.95 6.21
C GLN A 155 4.06 2.16 6.44
N LEU A 156 2.80 1.89 6.79
CA LEU A 156 1.73 2.87 6.97
C LEU A 156 1.41 3.13 8.45
N MET A 157 2.12 2.50 9.38
CA MET A 157 1.84 2.60 10.81
C MET A 157 2.19 4.01 11.35
N GLY A 158 1.21 4.68 11.97
CA GLY A 158 1.38 6.04 12.49
C GLY A 158 1.27 7.15 11.43
N THR A 159 0.77 6.81 10.24
CA THR A 159 0.54 7.76 9.14
C THR A 159 -0.84 8.38 9.23
N VAL A 160 -1.00 9.56 8.61
CA VAL A 160 -2.28 10.25 8.54
C VAL A 160 -2.67 10.41 7.07
N PRO A 161 -3.92 10.06 6.69
CA PRO A 161 -4.41 10.30 5.34
C PRO A 161 -4.58 11.80 5.10
N ILE A 162 -4.13 12.23 3.92
CA ILE A 162 -4.34 13.56 3.35
C ILE A 162 -4.89 13.40 1.92
N ASN A 163 -5.50 14.44 1.37
CA ASN A 163 -6.06 14.43 0.01
C ASN A 163 -6.98 13.22 -0.25
N VAL A 164 -7.97 13.03 0.64
CA VAL A 164 -8.95 11.95 0.55
C VAL A 164 -10.03 12.33 -0.45
N CYS A 165 -10.34 11.41 -1.37
CA CYS A 165 -11.38 11.56 -2.38
C CYS A 165 -12.00 10.19 -2.72
N MET A 166 -13.10 10.21 -3.47
CA MET A 166 -13.82 9.02 -3.94
C MET A 166 -13.70 8.95 -5.47
N ALA A 167 -13.21 7.83 -5.99
CA ALA A 167 -13.10 7.58 -7.43
C ALA A 167 -13.08 6.08 -7.71
N ASP A 168 -13.69 5.62 -8.80
CA ASP A 168 -13.65 4.22 -9.25
C ASP A 168 -12.31 3.95 -9.97
N VAL A 169 -11.25 3.70 -9.20
CA VAL A 169 -9.91 3.40 -9.70
C VAL A 169 -9.75 1.92 -10.01
N THR A 170 -10.52 1.07 -9.34
CA THR A 170 -10.60 -0.36 -9.60
C THR A 170 -11.38 -0.70 -10.86
N GLU A 171 -12.11 0.25 -11.45
CA GLU A 171 -12.97 0.11 -12.64
C GLU A 171 -13.96 -1.05 -12.48
N ASP A 172 -14.64 -1.14 -11.33
CA ASP A 172 -15.65 -2.17 -11.04
C ASP A 172 -17.08 -1.62 -10.95
N GLY A 173 -17.25 -0.32 -11.19
CA GLY A 173 -18.52 0.39 -11.16
C GLY A 173 -18.88 0.97 -9.80
N TYR A 174 -18.06 0.76 -8.77
CA TYR A 174 -18.21 1.33 -7.43
C TYR A 174 -17.04 2.28 -7.11
N GLU A 175 -17.33 3.36 -6.38
CA GLU A 175 -16.26 4.30 -5.98
C GLU A 175 -15.33 3.65 -4.95
N ASP A 176 -14.03 3.90 -5.06
CA ASP A 176 -13.02 3.52 -4.08
C ASP A 176 -12.64 4.72 -3.19
N ILE A 177 -12.21 4.44 -1.96
CA ILE A 177 -11.57 5.47 -1.13
C ILE A 177 -10.13 5.65 -1.59
N CYS A 178 -9.79 6.83 -2.09
CA CYS A 178 -8.45 7.18 -2.53
C CYS A 178 -7.84 8.22 -1.60
N ALA A 179 -6.65 7.96 -1.06
CA ALA A 179 -5.99 8.90 -0.16
C ALA A 179 -4.47 8.88 -0.32
N THR A 180 -3.86 10.05 -0.17
CA THR A 180 -2.42 10.18 -0.02
C THR A 180 -2.07 9.94 1.44
N PHE A 181 -1.16 9.02 1.72
CA PHE A 181 -0.62 8.79 3.06
C PHE A 181 0.82 9.27 3.11
N PHE A 182 1.19 9.93 4.21
CA PHE A 182 2.57 10.34 4.47
C PHE A 182 3.15 9.58 5.67
N THR A 183 4.39 9.09 5.53
CA THR A 183 5.11 8.39 6.61
C THR A 183 6.54 8.91 6.75
N GLY A 184 7.07 8.85 7.98
CA GLY A 184 8.49 9.03 8.27
C GLY A 184 8.84 10.22 9.16
N SER A 185 9.65 9.97 10.19
CA SER A 185 10.24 10.99 11.08
C SER A 185 11.57 11.56 10.54
N GLY A 186 11.82 11.45 9.22
CA GLY A 186 13.08 11.77 8.56
C GLY A 186 12.96 11.76 7.04
N ILE A 187 13.11 10.59 6.41
CA ILE A 187 12.71 10.39 5.00
C ILE A 187 11.19 10.37 4.97
N VAL A 188 10.60 11.51 4.62
CA VAL A 188 9.16 11.61 4.38
C VAL A 188 8.86 10.91 3.06
N THR A 189 7.94 9.97 3.07
CA THR A 189 7.47 9.28 1.87
C THR A 189 5.97 9.48 1.74
N ARG A 190 5.52 9.86 0.55
CA ARG A 190 4.10 10.00 0.20
C ARG A 190 3.70 8.88 -0.75
N MET A 191 2.63 8.20 -0.42
CA MET A 191 2.12 7.05 -1.15
C MET A 191 0.62 7.17 -1.35
N ILE A 192 0.10 6.57 -2.41
CA ILE A 192 -1.35 6.49 -2.62
C ILE A 192 -1.86 5.18 -2.06
N VAL A 193 -2.94 5.25 -1.30
CA VAL A 193 -3.71 4.08 -0.89
C VAL A 193 -5.09 4.19 -1.52
N ILE A 194 -5.49 3.10 -2.17
CA ILE A 194 -6.83 2.91 -2.75
C ILE A 194 -7.47 1.79 -1.94
N TYR A 195 -8.69 1.99 -1.47
CA TYR A 195 -9.45 0.97 -0.76
C TYR A 195 -10.79 0.72 -1.45
N ASP A 196 -10.87 -0.46 -2.04
CA ASP A 196 -12.03 -1.01 -2.72
C ASP A 196 -13.03 -1.48 -1.66
N MET A 197 -14.16 -0.77 -1.61
CA MET A 197 -15.21 -1.01 -0.63
C MET A 197 -16.07 -2.22 -1.00
N GLU A 198 -16.22 -2.54 -2.28
CA GLU A 198 -17.05 -3.66 -2.75
C GLU A 198 -16.33 -5.00 -2.46
N LYS A 199 -15.02 -5.05 -2.67
CA LYS A 199 -14.19 -6.25 -2.45
C LYS A 199 -13.47 -6.25 -1.12
N HIS A 200 -13.59 -5.19 -0.31
CA HIS A 200 -12.90 -5.02 0.97
C HIS A 200 -11.38 -5.21 0.85
N ARG A 201 -10.77 -4.57 -0.16
CA ARG A 201 -9.37 -4.79 -0.53
C ARG A 201 -8.61 -3.47 -0.67
N GLY A 202 -7.43 -3.40 -0.05
CA GLY A 202 -6.56 -2.23 -0.15
C GLY A 202 -5.39 -2.44 -1.12
N TYR A 203 -5.07 -1.40 -1.87
CA TYR A 203 -3.94 -1.28 -2.78
C TYR A 203 -3.05 -0.12 -2.34
N THR A 204 -1.73 -0.23 -2.56
CA THR A 204 -0.79 0.82 -2.14
C THR A 204 0.26 1.05 -3.21
N LEU A 205 0.25 2.24 -3.81
CA LEU A 205 1.27 2.72 -4.72
C LEU A 205 2.34 3.44 -3.91
N SER A 206 3.52 2.84 -3.82
CA SER A 206 4.65 3.38 -3.08
C SER A 206 5.95 3.02 -3.80
N HIS A 207 6.82 4.01 -3.99
CA HIS A 207 8.18 3.78 -4.47
C HIS A 207 9.17 4.47 -3.54
N ARG A 208 9.16 4.03 -2.29
CA ARG A 208 9.94 4.62 -1.20
C ARG A 208 11.40 4.85 -1.59
N GLY A 209 11.85 6.10 -1.45
CA GLY A 209 13.23 6.51 -1.73
C GLY A 209 13.53 6.82 -3.19
N THR A 210 12.53 6.71 -4.07
CA THR A 210 12.61 7.08 -5.48
C THR A 210 11.56 8.11 -5.83
N TYR A 211 10.27 7.82 -5.58
CA TYR A 211 9.17 8.73 -5.90
C TYR A 211 8.20 8.90 -4.73
N ASP A 212 7.71 10.13 -4.60
CA ASP A 212 6.54 10.49 -3.80
C ASP A 212 5.33 10.63 -4.72
N TYR A 213 4.16 10.18 -4.27
CA TYR A 213 2.91 10.32 -4.99
C TYR A 213 1.90 11.13 -4.19
N VAL A 214 1.22 12.07 -4.84
CA VAL A 214 0.26 12.97 -4.22
C VAL A 214 -0.97 13.11 -5.11
N ILE A 215 -2.15 12.84 -4.56
CA ILE A 215 -3.42 13.14 -5.23
C ILE A 215 -3.57 14.66 -5.34
N GLU A 216 -3.86 15.15 -6.53
CA GLU A 216 -4.07 16.58 -6.81
C GLU A 216 -5.56 16.91 -6.98
N ASP A 217 -6.27 16.12 -7.80
CA ASP A 217 -7.68 16.35 -8.14
C ASP A 217 -8.31 15.08 -8.75
N ILE A 218 -9.59 15.17 -9.14
CA ILE A 218 -10.27 14.22 -10.01
C ILE A 218 -10.84 14.97 -11.22
N GLU A 219 -10.50 14.54 -12.43
CA GLU A 219 -11.03 15.10 -13.68
C GLU A 219 -11.69 13.99 -14.52
N ASP A 220 -12.96 14.19 -14.90
CA ASP A 220 -13.72 13.24 -15.73
C ASP A 220 -13.70 11.79 -15.21
N GLY A 221 -13.69 11.62 -13.88
CA GLY A 221 -13.62 10.32 -13.21
C GLY A 221 -12.20 9.75 -13.05
N ILE A 222 -11.19 10.43 -13.59
CA ILE A 222 -9.78 10.03 -13.52
C ILE A 222 -9.11 10.69 -12.32
N LEU A 223 -8.46 9.89 -11.48
CA LEU A 223 -7.68 10.36 -10.32
C LEU A 223 -6.37 11.01 -10.78
N LEU A 224 -6.23 12.32 -10.64
CA LEU A 224 -4.98 13.01 -10.97
C LEU A 224 -3.98 12.88 -9.82
N VAL A 225 -2.83 12.27 -10.13
CA VAL A 225 -1.74 12.03 -9.18
C VAL A 225 -0.46 12.65 -9.70
N ARG A 226 0.19 13.47 -8.88
CA ARG A 226 1.53 13.96 -9.16
C ARG A 226 2.57 13.01 -8.59
N ARG A 227 3.47 12.53 -9.44
CA ARG A 227 4.70 11.82 -9.08
C ARG A 227 5.84 12.83 -8.96
N ILE A 228 6.51 12.83 -7.82
CA ILE A 228 7.58 13.73 -7.45
C ILE A 228 8.84 12.90 -7.30
N ASP A 229 9.91 13.23 -8.03
CA ASP A 229 11.21 12.60 -7.84
C ASP A 229 11.79 12.99 -6.48
N TYR A 230 12.14 11.99 -5.68
CA TYR A 230 12.58 12.19 -4.32
C TYR A 230 13.88 13.02 -4.24
N TYR A 231 14.75 12.90 -5.23
CA TYR A 231 16.02 13.63 -5.30
C TYR A 231 15.92 14.94 -6.09
N ASN A 232 14.75 15.23 -6.67
CA ASN A 232 14.51 16.32 -7.63
C ASN A 232 15.50 16.30 -8.81
N GLU A 233 15.88 15.11 -9.28
CA GLU A 233 16.69 14.91 -10.47
C GLU A 233 15.84 14.95 -11.75
N GLU A 234 14.58 14.51 -11.64
CA GLU A 234 13.58 14.51 -12.70
C GLU A 234 12.47 15.54 -12.40
N PRO A 235 11.83 16.13 -13.43
CA PRO A 235 10.67 16.99 -13.22
C PRO A 235 9.49 16.18 -12.69
N ASP A 236 8.69 16.81 -11.82
CA ASP A 236 7.39 16.29 -11.43
C ASP A 236 6.51 16.04 -12.66
N VAL A 237 5.79 14.93 -12.64
CA VAL A 237 4.82 14.55 -13.69
C VAL A 237 3.46 14.30 -13.07
N THR A 238 2.40 14.76 -13.74
CA THR A 238 1.02 14.46 -13.36
C THR A 238 0.51 13.34 -14.25
N GLY A 239 0.01 12.29 -13.63
CA GLY A 239 -0.51 11.08 -14.25
C GLY A 239 -1.78 10.62 -13.52
N THR A 240 -2.12 9.35 -13.68
CA THR A 240 -3.17 8.67 -12.92
C THR A 240 -2.65 7.39 -12.28
N VAL A 241 -3.47 6.77 -11.44
CA VAL A 241 -3.25 5.43 -10.90
C VAL A 241 -4.34 4.51 -11.44
N VAL A 242 -3.94 3.32 -11.88
CA VAL A 242 -4.83 2.26 -12.36
C VAL A 242 -4.51 0.97 -11.63
N ILE A 243 -5.48 0.07 -11.48
CA ILE A 243 -5.22 -1.29 -10.97
C ILE A 243 -5.03 -2.25 -12.14
N SER A 244 -3.84 -2.86 -12.22
CA SER A 244 -3.52 -3.86 -13.23
C SER A 244 -2.90 -5.09 -12.58
N SER A 245 -3.37 -6.28 -12.96
CA SER A 245 -2.89 -7.55 -12.38
C SER A 245 -2.97 -7.63 -10.85
N GLY A 246 -3.88 -6.86 -10.23
CA GLY A 246 -4.03 -6.75 -8.79
C GLY A 246 -3.05 -5.79 -8.10
N TYR A 247 -2.31 -4.98 -8.86
CA TYR A 247 -1.34 -4.00 -8.36
C TYR A 247 -1.65 -2.59 -8.88
N PRO A 248 -1.44 -1.54 -8.07
CA PRO A 248 -1.58 -0.17 -8.54
C PRO A 248 -0.35 0.23 -9.38
N ILE A 249 -0.61 0.77 -10.56
CA ILE A 249 0.41 1.26 -11.51
C ILE A 249 0.16 2.74 -11.75
N PHE A 250 1.24 3.53 -11.81
CA PHE A 250 1.19 4.94 -12.19
C PHE A 250 1.34 5.08 -13.70
N ILE A 251 0.41 5.78 -14.34
CA ILE A 251 0.41 6.05 -15.78
C ILE A 251 0.56 7.54 -16.01
N GLU A 252 1.62 7.95 -16.72
CA GLU A 252 1.89 9.35 -17.04
C GLU A 252 0.95 9.89 -18.14
N ASP A 253 0.65 9.07 -19.15
CA ASP A 253 -0.17 9.48 -20.28
C ASP A 253 -1.67 9.35 -19.97
N ILE A 254 -2.23 10.42 -19.43
CA ILE A 254 -3.67 10.52 -19.12
C ILE A 254 -4.51 10.73 -20.39
N ASP A 255 -3.93 11.29 -21.46
CA ASP A 255 -4.66 11.64 -22.68
C ASP A 255 -5.20 10.37 -23.36
N MET A 256 -4.49 9.24 -23.21
CA MET A 256 -4.99 7.91 -23.59
C MET A 256 -6.35 7.58 -22.97
N LEU A 257 -6.55 7.81 -21.67
CA LEU A 257 -7.78 7.46 -20.96
C LEU A 257 -8.90 8.46 -21.21
N LYS A 258 -8.55 9.73 -21.51
CA LYS A 258 -9.52 10.78 -21.86
C LYS A 258 -10.26 10.52 -23.17
N GLN A 259 -9.86 9.50 -23.94
CA GLN A 259 -10.55 9.08 -25.17
C GLN A 259 -11.74 8.15 -24.89
N GLY A 260 -12.06 7.90 -23.62
CA GLY A 260 -13.29 7.23 -23.19
C GLY A 260 -13.18 5.70 -23.06
N LEU A 261 -12.00 5.13 -23.29
CA LEU A 261 -11.72 3.73 -23.03
C LEU A 261 -11.08 3.56 -21.66
N SER A 262 -11.55 2.57 -20.90
CA SER A 262 -10.98 2.20 -19.60
C SER A 262 -9.57 1.62 -19.76
N TYR A 263 -8.74 1.69 -18.72
CA TYR A 263 -7.40 1.09 -18.77
C TYR A 263 -7.49 -0.44 -18.91
N LYS A 264 -8.47 -1.09 -18.27
CA LYS A 264 -8.70 -2.52 -18.43
C LYS A 264 -9.03 -2.89 -19.87
N THR A 265 -9.88 -2.11 -20.55
CA THR A 265 -10.22 -2.33 -21.96
C THR A 265 -8.97 -2.23 -22.83
N ILE A 266 -8.20 -1.14 -22.69
CA ILE A 266 -6.96 -0.94 -23.44
C ILE A 266 -5.97 -2.08 -23.18
N SER A 267 -5.85 -2.53 -21.94
CA SER A 267 -4.90 -3.58 -21.57
C SER A 267 -5.31 -4.95 -22.08
N MET A 268 -6.60 -5.27 -22.02
CA MET A 268 -7.13 -6.53 -22.53
C MET A 268 -6.84 -6.69 -24.02
N PHE A 269 -7.09 -5.64 -24.81
CA PHE A 269 -6.84 -5.67 -26.25
C PHE A 269 -5.36 -5.47 -26.60
N GLY A 270 -4.55 -4.89 -25.71
CA GLY A 270 -3.08 -4.90 -25.82
C GLY A 270 -2.52 -6.33 -25.74
N TYR A 271 -3.04 -7.17 -24.83
CA TYR A 271 -2.67 -8.59 -24.79
C TYR A 271 -3.13 -9.38 -26.01
N CYS A 272 -4.24 -8.97 -26.65
CA CYS A 272 -4.61 -9.50 -27.95
C CYS A 272 -3.58 -9.12 -29.03
N ALA A 273 -3.14 -7.86 -29.07
CA ALA A 273 -2.11 -7.40 -30.01
C ALA A 273 -0.76 -8.12 -29.82
N GLU A 274 -0.45 -8.48 -28.58
CA GLU A 274 0.77 -9.17 -28.18
C GLU A 274 0.78 -10.64 -28.57
N GLU A 275 -0.31 -11.36 -28.34
CA GLU A 275 -0.34 -12.82 -28.44
C GLU A 275 -1.01 -13.34 -29.72
N LEU A 276 -1.93 -12.57 -30.29
CA LEU A 276 -2.77 -13.06 -31.37
C LEU A 276 -2.24 -12.66 -32.76
N LEU A 277 -2.21 -13.62 -33.67
CA LEU A 277 -1.87 -13.42 -35.09
C LEU A 277 -2.97 -12.67 -35.84
N PRO A 278 -2.66 -11.96 -36.95
CA PRO A 278 -3.64 -11.21 -37.72
C PRO A 278 -4.86 -12.03 -38.15
N GLY A 279 -6.05 -11.45 -38.04
CA GLY A 279 -7.29 -12.07 -38.48
C GLY A 279 -8.54 -11.25 -38.17
N GLU A 280 -9.67 -11.71 -38.68
CA GLU A 280 -11.01 -11.12 -38.53
C GLU A 280 -11.87 -12.04 -37.68
N THR A 281 -12.61 -11.51 -36.70
CA THR A 281 -13.48 -12.32 -35.84
C THR A 281 -14.83 -12.63 -36.47
N SER A 282 -15.16 -12.00 -37.60
CA SER A 282 -16.45 -12.14 -38.28
C SER A 282 -16.79 -13.55 -38.75
N SER A 283 -15.83 -14.48 -38.78
CA SER A 283 -16.08 -15.90 -39.06
C SER A 283 -16.64 -16.67 -37.86
N GLY A 284 -16.51 -16.13 -36.64
CA GLY A 284 -16.94 -16.77 -35.39
C GLY A 284 -16.01 -17.88 -34.89
N ASP A 285 -14.95 -18.22 -35.60
CA ASP A 285 -14.02 -19.31 -35.22
C ASP A 285 -12.58 -18.83 -35.06
N TYR A 286 -12.40 -17.52 -34.83
CA TYR A 286 -11.09 -16.89 -34.86
C TYR A 286 -10.12 -17.50 -33.86
N LEU A 287 -10.47 -17.59 -32.57
CA LEU A 287 -9.59 -18.18 -31.55
C LEU A 287 -9.39 -19.67 -31.79
N SER A 288 -10.47 -20.39 -32.15
CA SER A 288 -10.45 -21.81 -32.48
C SER A 288 -9.56 -22.17 -33.67
N SER A 289 -9.29 -21.21 -34.56
CA SER A 289 -8.43 -21.39 -35.73
C SER A 289 -6.93 -21.26 -35.44
N MET A 290 -6.57 -20.76 -34.25
CA MET A 290 -5.20 -20.43 -33.87
C MET A 290 -4.47 -21.60 -33.23
N ASP A 291 -3.14 -21.52 -33.17
CA ASP A 291 -2.38 -22.39 -32.28
C ASP A 291 -2.78 -22.08 -30.84
N PHE A 292 -3.26 -23.11 -30.14
CA PHE A 292 -3.81 -22.96 -28.80
C PHE A 292 -2.77 -22.45 -27.80
N TYR A 293 -1.48 -22.60 -28.06
CA TYR A 293 -0.43 -21.99 -27.23
C TYR A 293 -0.62 -20.48 -27.07
N TYR A 294 -0.82 -19.75 -28.17
CA TYR A 294 -1.01 -18.29 -28.14
C TYR A 294 -2.32 -17.89 -27.44
N VAL A 295 -3.38 -18.69 -27.65
CA VAL A 295 -4.65 -18.46 -26.97
C VAL A 295 -4.49 -18.63 -25.46
N LYS A 296 -3.71 -19.62 -25.00
CA LYS A 296 -3.43 -19.81 -23.57
C LYS A 296 -2.68 -18.64 -22.96
N GLU A 297 -1.65 -18.13 -23.62
CA GLU A 297 -0.89 -16.96 -23.14
C GLU A 297 -1.79 -15.72 -23.04
N MET A 298 -2.59 -15.47 -24.09
CA MET A 298 -3.57 -14.38 -24.09
C MET A 298 -4.57 -14.52 -22.93
N LEU A 299 -5.21 -15.68 -22.78
CA LEU A 299 -6.19 -15.90 -21.71
C LEU A 299 -5.55 -15.75 -20.33
N TYR A 300 -4.35 -16.27 -20.14
CA TYR A 300 -3.60 -16.11 -18.91
C TYR A 300 -3.40 -14.62 -18.61
N LYS A 301 -2.87 -13.83 -19.54
CA LYS A 301 -2.61 -12.39 -19.35
C LYS A 301 -3.89 -11.59 -19.11
N VAL A 302 -4.93 -11.79 -19.92
CA VAL A 302 -6.25 -11.15 -19.78
C VAL A 302 -6.88 -11.48 -18.42
N SER A 303 -6.81 -12.73 -17.96
CA SER A 303 -7.36 -13.09 -16.64
C SER A 303 -6.70 -12.32 -15.48
N GLY A 304 -5.42 -11.93 -15.63
CA GLY A 304 -4.71 -11.14 -14.64
C GLY A 304 -5.36 -9.78 -14.41
N ILE A 305 -5.86 -9.15 -15.48
CA ILE A 305 -6.51 -7.83 -15.43
C ILE A 305 -7.70 -7.86 -14.47
N PHE A 306 -8.52 -8.92 -14.52
CA PHE A 306 -9.82 -8.96 -13.84
C PHE A 306 -9.79 -9.66 -12.48
N TYR A 307 -9.01 -10.74 -12.36
CA TYR A 307 -9.03 -11.59 -11.16
C TYR A 307 -7.79 -11.43 -10.29
N GLY A 308 -6.79 -10.66 -10.76
CA GLY A 308 -5.49 -10.56 -10.11
C GLY A 308 -4.73 -11.88 -10.16
N THR A 309 -3.63 -11.95 -9.40
CA THR A 309 -2.85 -13.19 -9.30
C THR A 309 -2.85 -13.65 -7.84
N ASP A 310 -3.41 -14.84 -7.58
CA ASP A 310 -3.14 -15.57 -6.35
C ASP A 310 -1.73 -16.17 -6.52
N MET A 311 -0.71 -15.36 -6.20
CA MET A 311 0.64 -15.88 -6.07
C MET A 311 0.60 -16.86 -4.88
N ALA A 312 0.56 -18.16 -5.18
CA ALA A 312 0.94 -19.14 -4.18
C ALA A 312 2.40 -18.87 -3.86
N GLU A 313 2.66 -18.15 -2.76
CA GLU A 313 4.00 -18.02 -2.17
C GLU A 313 4.44 -19.40 -1.67
N GLU A 314 4.66 -20.37 -2.56
CA GLU A 314 5.49 -21.51 -2.21
C GLU A 314 6.94 -21.00 -2.16
N GLU A 315 7.52 -21.02 -0.95
CA GLU A 315 8.94 -20.74 -0.74
C GLU A 315 9.76 -21.49 -1.79
N VAL A 316 10.51 -20.75 -2.62
CA VAL A 316 11.46 -21.34 -3.57
C VAL A 316 12.49 -22.14 -2.77
N SER A 317 12.33 -23.46 -2.75
CA SER A 317 13.33 -24.38 -2.21
C SER A 317 14.40 -24.60 -3.26
N TYR A 318 15.55 -23.97 -3.05
CA TYR A 318 16.75 -24.30 -3.81
C TYR A 318 17.31 -25.62 -3.27
N GLY A 319 17.38 -26.62 -4.14
CA GLY A 319 18.07 -27.86 -3.82
C GLY A 319 19.56 -27.59 -3.51
N PRO A 320 20.29 -28.58 -2.96
CA PRO A 320 21.70 -28.44 -2.59
C PRO A 320 22.62 -28.02 -3.75
N ASP A 321 22.15 -28.14 -4.99
CA ASP A 321 22.87 -27.79 -6.22
C ASP A 321 22.43 -26.44 -6.84
N TYR A 322 21.62 -25.63 -6.13
CA TYR A 322 21.01 -24.39 -6.64
C TYR A 322 20.03 -24.56 -7.81
N GLU A 323 19.68 -25.79 -8.18
CA GLU A 323 18.53 -26.03 -9.06
C GLU A 323 17.23 -25.81 -8.26
N PRO A 324 16.28 -25.02 -8.76
CA PRO A 324 14.98 -24.86 -8.11
C PRO A 324 14.27 -26.21 -8.09
N GLU A 325 13.97 -26.74 -6.91
CA GLU A 325 13.21 -28.01 -6.77
C GLU A 325 11.72 -27.80 -7.09
N THR A 326 11.24 -26.56 -6.91
CA THR A 326 9.94 -26.05 -7.32
C THR A 326 10.13 -24.68 -7.96
N LEU A 327 9.61 -24.48 -9.17
CA LEU A 327 9.52 -23.14 -9.76
C LEU A 327 8.27 -22.48 -9.17
N PRO A 328 8.31 -21.19 -8.79
CA PRO A 328 7.11 -20.48 -8.38
C PRO A 328 6.11 -20.51 -9.53
N THR A 329 4.90 -20.97 -9.24
CA THR A 329 3.78 -20.96 -10.18
C THR A 329 2.81 -19.85 -9.79
N SER A 330 2.40 -19.04 -10.76
CA SER A 330 1.27 -18.13 -10.59
C SER A 330 -0.02 -18.85 -10.94
N LEU A 331 -0.98 -18.80 -10.02
CA LEU A 331 -2.31 -19.39 -10.21
C LEU A 331 -3.33 -18.27 -10.37
N ARG A 332 -4.10 -18.34 -11.45
CA ARG A 332 -5.30 -17.52 -11.65
C ARG A 332 -6.48 -18.45 -11.83
N ARG A 333 -7.67 -17.99 -11.42
CA ARG A 333 -8.90 -18.73 -11.67
C ARG A 333 -10.04 -17.78 -12.03
N MET A 334 -10.85 -18.21 -12.97
CA MET A 334 -11.99 -17.49 -13.52
C MET A 334 -13.22 -18.41 -13.44
N PRO A 335 -14.38 -17.93 -12.94
CA PRO A 335 -15.62 -18.70 -13.03
C PRO A 335 -15.88 -19.19 -14.47
N TYR A 336 -16.33 -20.42 -14.63
CA TYR A 336 -16.49 -21.00 -15.97
C TYR A 336 -17.50 -20.23 -16.83
N ASP A 337 -18.58 -19.73 -16.26
CA ASP A 337 -19.57 -18.90 -16.96
C ASP A 337 -19.00 -17.57 -17.42
N GLU A 338 -18.15 -16.93 -16.62
CA GLU A 338 -17.42 -15.71 -17.02
C GLU A 338 -16.39 -15.99 -18.12
N TRP A 339 -15.73 -17.16 -18.10
CA TRP A 339 -14.86 -17.59 -19.20
C TRP A 339 -15.64 -17.78 -20.50
N VAL A 340 -16.75 -18.53 -20.47
CA VAL A 340 -17.60 -18.72 -21.66
C VAL A 340 -18.05 -17.35 -22.20
N TYR A 341 -18.50 -16.47 -21.31
CA TYR A 341 -18.92 -15.13 -21.67
C TYR A 341 -17.81 -14.30 -22.33
N LEU A 342 -16.60 -14.33 -21.78
CA LEU A 342 -15.44 -13.65 -22.34
C LEU A 342 -15.11 -14.18 -23.75
N ILE A 343 -15.10 -15.49 -23.93
CA ILE A 343 -14.82 -16.14 -25.23
C ILE A 343 -15.89 -15.78 -26.27
N GLU A 344 -17.18 -15.94 -25.93
CA GLU A 344 -18.29 -15.80 -26.88
C GLU A 344 -18.64 -14.33 -27.17
N GLU A 345 -18.70 -13.48 -26.14
CA GLU A 345 -19.25 -12.12 -26.27
C GLU A 345 -18.18 -11.05 -26.46
N VAL A 346 -16.96 -11.27 -25.95
CA VAL A 346 -15.85 -10.30 -26.09
C VAL A 346 -14.95 -10.69 -27.25
N PHE A 347 -14.52 -11.95 -27.31
CA PHE A 347 -13.64 -12.40 -28.39
C PHE A 347 -14.38 -12.95 -29.62
N MET A 348 -15.72 -12.97 -29.57
CA MET A 348 -16.60 -13.32 -30.69
C MET A 348 -16.35 -14.74 -31.24
N GLU A 349 -16.01 -15.69 -30.36
CA GLU A 349 -15.85 -17.10 -30.70
C GLU A 349 -17.19 -17.85 -30.55
N GLU A 350 -17.81 -18.21 -31.68
CA GLU A 350 -19.04 -18.98 -31.79
C GLU A 350 -18.85 -20.48 -31.48
N ASP A 351 -17.64 -21.05 -31.59
CA ASP A 351 -17.33 -22.46 -31.28
C ASP A 351 -16.49 -22.57 -29.99
N SER A 352 -17.01 -22.00 -28.90
CA SER A 352 -16.41 -22.08 -27.56
C SER A 352 -16.23 -23.53 -27.07
N ASP A 353 -17.07 -24.47 -27.54
CA ASP A 353 -16.97 -25.91 -27.29
C ASP A 353 -15.67 -26.49 -27.87
N ASN A 354 -15.26 -26.07 -29.07
CA ASN A 354 -13.99 -26.49 -29.66
C ASN A 354 -12.81 -25.92 -28.87
N LEU A 355 -12.88 -24.67 -28.41
CA LEU A 355 -11.85 -24.10 -27.54
C LEU A 355 -11.77 -24.86 -26.21
N PHE A 356 -12.92 -25.18 -25.63
CA PHE A 356 -13.03 -25.93 -24.38
C PHE A 356 -12.45 -27.35 -24.51
N ALA A 357 -12.65 -28.00 -25.66
CA ALA A 357 -12.10 -29.32 -25.93
C ALA A 357 -10.56 -29.35 -26.04
N ASN A 358 -9.93 -28.19 -26.24
CA ASN A 358 -8.48 -28.04 -26.31
C ASN A 358 -7.84 -27.65 -24.96
N LEU A 359 -8.62 -27.39 -23.92
CA LEU A 359 -8.10 -27.13 -22.58
C LEU A 359 -7.21 -28.28 -22.10
N ASP A 360 -6.20 -27.94 -21.30
CA ASP A 360 -5.32 -28.91 -20.67
C ASP A 360 -6.09 -29.75 -19.63
N ASP A 361 -5.63 -30.97 -19.38
CA ASP A 361 -6.20 -31.81 -18.29
C ASP A 361 -5.73 -31.35 -16.89
N LYS A 362 -4.55 -30.71 -16.83
CA LYS A 362 -3.87 -30.23 -15.63
C LYS A 362 -2.60 -29.47 -16.00
N PHE A 363 -2.05 -28.73 -15.03
CA PHE A 363 -0.74 -28.10 -15.17
C PHE A 363 0.42 -29.12 -15.33
N GLN A 364 1.33 -28.81 -16.26
CA GLN A 364 2.49 -29.66 -16.61
C GLN A 364 3.85 -28.95 -16.46
N GLY A 365 3.89 -27.71 -15.97
CA GLY A 365 5.13 -27.03 -15.56
C GLY A 365 5.47 -25.72 -16.29
N GLU A 366 4.82 -25.40 -17.42
CA GLU A 366 5.10 -24.19 -18.20
C GLU A 366 3.89 -23.26 -18.26
N LEU A 367 2.85 -23.63 -19.00
CA LEU A 367 1.59 -22.90 -19.07
C LEU A 367 0.43 -23.88 -19.28
N ALA A 368 -0.59 -23.80 -18.44
CA ALA A 368 -1.81 -24.58 -18.62
C ALA A 368 -3.08 -23.77 -18.37
N VAL A 369 -4.09 -24.05 -19.18
CA VAL A 369 -5.46 -23.57 -18.97
C VAL A 369 -6.36 -24.80 -18.88
N TYR A 370 -6.98 -25.03 -17.73
CA TYR A 370 -7.76 -26.24 -17.48
C TYR A 370 -9.04 -25.98 -16.70
N TYR A 371 -10.07 -26.78 -16.95
CA TYR A 371 -11.35 -26.71 -16.23
C TYR A 371 -11.35 -27.64 -15.02
N SER A 372 -11.81 -27.13 -13.88
CA SER A 372 -12.05 -27.90 -12.67
C SER A 372 -13.55 -28.14 -12.49
N PRO A 373 -14.04 -29.39 -12.66
CA PRO A 373 -15.45 -29.71 -12.48
C PRO A 373 -15.89 -29.72 -11.01
N ASP A 374 -14.94 -29.67 -10.06
CA ASP A 374 -15.23 -29.74 -8.63
C ASP A 374 -15.75 -28.40 -8.07
N ASP A 375 -15.29 -27.28 -8.63
CA ASP A 375 -15.65 -25.92 -8.21
C ASP A 375 -16.19 -25.04 -9.34
N ASP A 376 -16.18 -25.52 -10.59
CA ASP A 376 -16.70 -24.84 -11.77
C ASP A 376 -15.87 -23.60 -12.19
N TYR A 377 -14.55 -23.74 -12.14
CA TYR A 377 -13.59 -22.70 -12.52
C TYR A 377 -12.66 -23.14 -13.66
N ILE A 378 -12.28 -22.18 -14.49
CA ILE A 378 -11.09 -22.27 -15.35
C ILE A 378 -9.88 -21.82 -14.55
N TYR A 379 -8.87 -22.67 -14.48
CA TYR A 379 -7.57 -22.39 -13.88
C TYR A 379 -6.56 -22.05 -14.95
N LEU A 380 -5.80 -20.97 -14.74
CA LEU A 380 -4.73 -20.52 -15.62
C LEU A 380 -3.44 -20.48 -14.80
N GLU A 381 -2.55 -21.43 -15.09
CA GLU A 381 -1.30 -21.64 -14.36
C GLU A 381 -0.11 -21.37 -15.24
N GLN A 382 0.80 -20.52 -14.78
CA GLN A 382 2.08 -20.25 -15.45
C GLN A 382 3.24 -20.58 -14.50
N GLY A 383 4.22 -21.32 -15.01
CA GLY A 383 5.48 -21.60 -14.35
C GLY A 383 6.46 -20.43 -14.47
N ALA A 384 7.70 -20.63 -14.03
CA ALA A 384 8.70 -19.58 -14.13
C ALA A 384 9.20 -19.45 -15.58
N ILE A 385 9.04 -18.24 -16.12
CA ILE A 385 9.61 -17.71 -17.36
C ILE A 385 8.71 -17.91 -18.59
N GLY A 386 8.07 -16.82 -19.01
CA GLY A 386 7.68 -16.57 -20.39
C GLY A 386 8.56 -15.45 -20.98
N ASP A 387 8.63 -15.36 -22.30
CA ASP A 387 9.25 -14.22 -22.96
C ASP A 387 8.54 -12.93 -22.53
N ILE A 388 9.33 -11.89 -22.25
CA ILE A 388 8.80 -10.57 -21.92
C ILE A 388 8.55 -9.87 -23.26
N ILE A 389 7.33 -10.01 -23.75
CA ILE A 389 6.79 -9.12 -24.76
C ILE A 389 5.96 -8.08 -23.98
N GLU A 390 6.06 -6.83 -24.42
CA GLU A 390 5.35 -5.70 -23.86
C GLU A 390 4.70 -4.93 -25.01
N TRP A 391 3.72 -4.10 -24.69
CA TRP A 391 3.05 -3.26 -25.66
C TRP A 391 2.89 -1.85 -25.10
N ASN A 392 2.91 -0.87 -25.98
CA ASN A 392 2.55 0.52 -25.71
C ASN A 392 1.41 0.90 -26.63
N LEU A 393 0.43 1.62 -26.10
CA LEU A 393 -0.61 2.19 -26.94
C LEU A 393 -0.09 3.50 -27.56
N GLU A 394 -0.02 3.54 -28.88
CA GLU A 394 0.44 4.70 -29.65
C GLU A 394 -0.71 5.63 -30.02
N ALA A 395 -1.86 5.06 -30.39
CA ALA A 395 -3.00 5.85 -30.83
C ALA A 395 -4.33 5.14 -30.60
N ILE A 396 -5.37 5.96 -30.42
CA ILE A 396 -6.76 5.55 -30.49
C ILE A 396 -7.42 6.38 -31.58
N SER A 397 -8.16 5.75 -32.47
CA SER A 397 -9.06 6.43 -33.39
C SER A 397 -10.46 5.86 -33.28
N GLN A 398 -11.47 6.71 -33.40
CA GLN A 398 -12.87 6.31 -33.29
C GLN A 398 -13.63 6.61 -34.59
N GLU A 399 -14.30 5.60 -35.14
CA GLU A 399 -15.17 5.70 -36.30
C GLU A 399 -16.57 5.13 -35.97
N GLY A 400 -17.45 6.01 -35.48
CA GLY A 400 -18.79 5.59 -35.04
C GLY A 400 -18.72 4.78 -33.74
N SER A 401 -19.24 3.56 -33.75
CA SER A 401 -19.19 2.60 -32.62
C SER A 401 -17.86 1.85 -32.51
N ARG A 402 -16.95 2.06 -33.47
CA ARG A 402 -15.69 1.32 -33.56
C ARG A 402 -14.51 2.15 -33.09
N TYR A 403 -13.61 1.49 -32.40
CA TYR A 403 -12.32 2.01 -32.00
C TYR A 403 -11.23 1.19 -32.68
N VAL A 404 -10.23 1.87 -33.24
CA VAL A 404 -8.99 1.25 -33.71
C VAL A 404 -7.89 1.68 -32.76
N LEU A 405 -7.33 0.70 -32.07
CA LEU A 405 -6.24 0.84 -31.11
C LEU A 405 -4.94 0.45 -31.81
N THR A 406 -4.00 1.38 -31.91
CA THR A 406 -2.68 1.12 -32.47
C THR A 406 -1.70 0.85 -31.34
N TYR A 407 -1.14 -0.35 -31.32
CA TYR A 407 -0.16 -0.79 -30.34
C TYR A 407 1.21 -0.98 -31.00
N ASP A 408 2.25 -0.44 -30.38
CA ASP A 408 3.61 -0.87 -30.64
C ASP A 408 3.95 -2.01 -29.69
N VAL A 409 4.16 -3.20 -30.24
CA VAL A 409 4.48 -4.42 -29.49
C VAL A 409 5.97 -4.68 -29.62
N PHE A 410 6.65 -4.80 -28.48
CA PHE A 410 8.09 -4.96 -28.42
C PHE A 410 8.48 -6.10 -27.47
N GLY A 411 9.39 -6.95 -27.93
CA GLY A 411 10.06 -7.98 -27.16
C GLY A 411 11.56 -8.00 -27.47
N PHE A 412 12.31 -8.90 -26.84
CA PHE A 412 13.77 -8.99 -27.00
C PHE A 412 14.25 -9.09 -28.47
N GLU A 413 13.46 -9.70 -29.34
CA GLU A 413 13.82 -9.94 -30.75
C GLU A 413 12.71 -9.54 -31.73
N TRP A 414 11.60 -8.96 -31.25
CA TRP A 414 10.39 -8.73 -32.05
C TRP A 414 9.89 -7.31 -31.83
N LEU A 415 9.62 -6.58 -32.90
CA LEU A 415 8.96 -5.28 -32.86
C LEU A 415 7.96 -5.23 -34.01
N TRP A 416 6.68 -5.07 -33.69
CA TRP A 416 5.64 -4.88 -34.70
C TRP A 416 4.62 -3.86 -34.21
N THR A 417 3.93 -3.25 -35.16
CA THR A 417 2.77 -2.40 -34.88
C THR A 417 1.51 -3.18 -35.22
N ALA A 418 0.60 -3.27 -34.27
CA ALA A 418 -0.69 -3.94 -34.43
C ALA A 418 -1.84 -2.93 -34.33
N GLU A 419 -2.81 -3.03 -35.22
CA GLU A 419 -4.09 -2.35 -35.12
C GLU A 419 -5.14 -3.35 -34.65
N VAL A 420 -5.70 -3.11 -33.46
CA VAL A 420 -6.80 -3.89 -32.90
C VAL A 420 -8.07 -3.09 -33.05
N THR A 421 -9.02 -3.62 -33.82
CA THR A 421 -10.35 -3.01 -33.98
C THR A 421 -11.31 -3.63 -32.98
N ILE A 422 -11.96 -2.78 -32.20
CA ILE A 422 -13.03 -3.17 -31.26
C ILE A 422 -14.30 -2.37 -31.56
N GLU A 423 -15.44 -2.92 -31.17
CA GLU A 423 -16.75 -2.28 -31.35
C GLU A 423 -17.51 -2.26 -30.03
N GLU A 424 -18.19 -1.14 -29.74
CA GLU A 424 -19.12 -1.04 -28.61
C GLU A 424 -20.14 -2.19 -28.66
N ALA A 425 -20.28 -2.90 -27.55
CA ALA A 425 -21.14 -4.05 -27.41
C ALA A 425 -21.94 -3.99 -26.12
N ASP A 426 -23.13 -4.60 -26.13
CA ASP A 426 -23.99 -4.75 -24.94
C ASP A 426 -23.49 -5.93 -24.09
N ASN A 427 -22.24 -5.83 -23.63
CA ASN A 427 -21.58 -6.83 -22.80
C ASN A 427 -20.96 -6.21 -21.54
N THR A 428 -20.59 -7.02 -20.55
CA THR A 428 -20.05 -6.57 -19.26
C THR A 428 -18.76 -5.75 -19.40
N TYR A 429 -18.01 -5.95 -20.49
CA TYR A 429 -16.76 -5.25 -20.77
C TYR A 429 -16.94 -4.05 -21.71
N GLY A 430 -18.16 -3.81 -22.20
CA GLY A 430 -18.56 -2.71 -23.09
C GLY A 430 -18.12 -2.84 -24.54
N TYR A 431 -17.27 -3.81 -24.89
CA TYR A 431 -16.63 -3.92 -26.20
C TYR A 431 -16.40 -5.36 -26.64
N SER A 432 -16.39 -5.59 -27.95
CA SER A 432 -16.04 -6.87 -28.58
C SER A 432 -14.94 -6.70 -29.62
N LEU A 433 -14.09 -7.71 -29.76
CA LEU A 433 -13.03 -7.79 -30.76
C LEU A 433 -13.63 -7.94 -32.16
N VAL A 434 -13.19 -7.11 -33.10
CA VAL A 434 -13.59 -7.16 -34.52
C VAL A 434 -12.48 -7.73 -35.39
N SER A 435 -11.26 -7.21 -35.23
CA SER A 435 -10.10 -7.67 -36.01
C SER A 435 -8.78 -7.28 -35.37
N ILE A 436 -7.73 -7.98 -35.79
CA ILE A 436 -6.34 -7.68 -35.47
C ILE A 436 -5.56 -7.67 -36.78
N GLU A 437 -4.87 -6.57 -37.04
CA GLU A 437 -4.00 -6.40 -38.21
C GLU A 437 -2.59 -6.03 -37.76
N ILE A 438 -1.56 -6.63 -38.37
CA ILE A 438 -0.16 -6.19 -38.21
C ILE A 438 0.16 -5.25 -39.38
N THR A 439 0.49 -4.00 -39.07
CA THR A 439 0.67 -2.93 -40.06
C THR A 439 2.13 -2.60 -40.36
N ASP A 440 3.03 -2.91 -39.43
CA ASP A 440 4.48 -2.83 -39.63
C ASP A 440 5.15 -3.97 -38.85
N GLU A 441 6.11 -4.65 -39.46
CA GLU A 441 7.00 -5.60 -38.79
C GLU A 441 8.42 -5.08 -39.00
N ALA A 442 9.19 -4.90 -37.92
CA ALA A 442 10.55 -4.44 -38.05
C ALA A 442 11.37 -5.41 -38.92
N GLU A 443 11.73 -4.98 -40.13
CA GLU A 443 12.65 -5.70 -41.00
C GLU A 443 14.02 -5.82 -40.30
N ASP A 444 14.43 -7.04 -39.95
CA ASP A 444 15.78 -7.42 -39.53
C ASP A 444 16.31 -6.77 -38.21
N VAL A 445 16.08 -7.45 -37.08
CA VAL A 445 17.00 -7.33 -35.93
C VAL A 445 18.32 -8.04 -36.31
N ASP A 446 19.31 -7.25 -36.71
CA ASP A 446 20.63 -7.70 -37.19
C ASP A 446 21.38 -8.52 -36.09
N TRP A 447 21.49 -9.82 -36.28
CA TRP A 447 21.98 -10.90 -35.38
C TRP A 447 23.48 -10.82 -35.00
N ALA A 448 24.10 -9.64 -35.07
CA ALA A 448 25.51 -9.46 -34.78
C ALA A 448 25.81 -8.17 -34.02
N ARG A 449 25.56 -8.16 -32.70
CA ARG A 449 26.39 -7.39 -31.75
C ARG A 449 26.50 -8.00 -30.37
#